data_AF-A0A963MCX7-F1
#
_entry.id   AF-A0A963MCX7-F1
#
_cell.length_a   1.000
_cell.length_b   1.000
_cell.length_c   1.000
_cell.angle_alpha   90.00
_cell.angle_beta   90.00
_cell.angle_gamma   90.00
#
_symmetry.space_group_name_H-M   'P 1'
#
loop_
_entity.id
_entity.type
_entity.pdbx_description
1 polymer ?
#
loop_
_entity_poly.entity_id
_entity_poly.type
_entity_poly.pdbx_seq_one_letter_code
_entity_poly.pdbx_strand_id
1 'polypeptide(L)'
;MLAQGTSAATWWHNTERTLIRSLSAVSDVLARMRLTHTRPAYGIDQVEVAGRMVPVVEEQAFRTPFGTLLHFRKDGVADQPPVLLAAPLSGHFATLLRETVRTLLQDHDV
;
A
#
# COMPACT_ATOMS: atom_id res chain seq x y z
N MET A 1 17.25 9.87 25.40
CA MET A 1 17.56 8.52 25.91
C MET A 1 17.08 8.37 27.37
N LEU A 2 15.81 8.71 27.67
CA LEU A 2 15.23 8.64 29.03
C LEU A 2 13.75 8.19 29.06
N ALA A 3 13.12 7.93 27.91
CA ALA A 3 11.69 7.58 27.83
C ALA A 3 11.41 6.07 27.65
N GLN A 4 12.45 5.24 27.54
CA GLN A 4 12.27 3.78 27.32
C GLN A 4 12.25 2.97 28.62
N GLY A 5 12.56 3.57 29.78
CA GLY A 5 12.71 2.84 31.04
C GLY A 5 11.41 2.51 31.79
N THR A 6 10.32 3.21 31.52
CA THR A 6 9.11 3.11 32.35
C THR A 6 8.08 2.08 31.85
N SER A 7 8.19 1.63 30.59
CA SER A 7 7.24 0.65 30.03
C SER A 7 7.51 -0.80 30.43
N ALA A 8 8.72 -1.11 30.92
CA ALA A 8 9.10 -2.45 31.33
C ALA A 8 8.60 -2.80 32.76
N ALA A 9 8.53 -1.81 33.65
CA ALA A 9 8.12 -2.01 35.04
C ALA A 9 6.63 -2.42 35.17
N THR A 10 5.80 -2.05 34.19
CA THR A 10 4.37 -2.37 34.16
C THR A 10 4.05 -3.72 33.53
N TRP A 11 5.06 -4.45 33.02
CA TRP A 11 4.86 -5.77 32.44
C TRP A 11 4.70 -6.86 33.51
N TRP A 12 5.12 -6.60 34.76
CA TRP A 12 5.12 -7.58 35.86
C TRP A 12 3.88 -7.55 36.76
N HIS A 13 3.03 -6.51 36.70
CA HIS A 13 1.84 -6.42 37.54
C HIS A 13 0.58 -6.76 36.74
N ASN A 14 -0.01 -7.90 37.10
CA ASN A 14 -1.33 -8.39 36.71
C ASN A 14 -2.42 -7.33 36.97
N THR A 15 -2.55 -6.37 36.05
CA THR A 15 -3.57 -5.31 36.05
C THR A 15 -4.40 -5.42 34.78
N GLU A 16 -4.99 -6.59 34.59
CA GLU A 16 -5.84 -6.91 33.44
C GLU A 16 -7.15 -6.09 33.41
N ARG A 17 -7.45 -5.27 34.44
CA ARG A 17 -8.73 -4.53 34.59
C ARG A 17 -8.61 -3.09 35.11
N THR A 18 -7.44 -2.46 35.03
CA THR A 18 -7.28 -1.09 35.58
C THR A 18 -7.79 -0.04 34.60
N LEU A 19 -8.65 0.86 35.09
CA LEU A 19 -9.20 1.97 34.30
C LEU A 19 -8.11 2.81 33.61
N ILE A 20 -6.95 2.98 34.27
CA ILE A 20 -5.80 3.71 33.72
C ILE A 20 -5.21 3.01 32.48
N ARG A 21 -5.11 1.67 32.50
CA ARG A 21 -4.62 0.90 31.34
C ARG A 21 -5.63 0.92 30.19
N SER A 22 -6.92 0.82 30.50
CA SER A 22 -7.99 0.91 29.50
C SER A 22 -8.03 2.30 28.85
N LEU A 23 -7.93 3.37 29.64
CA LEU A 23 -7.88 4.75 29.15
C LEU A 23 -6.63 5.02 28.30
N SER A 24 -5.47 4.51 28.72
CA SER A 24 -4.24 4.59 27.93
C SER A 24 -4.37 3.84 26.60
N ALA A 25 -4.97 2.65 26.59
CA ALA A 25 -5.18 1.87 25.36
C ALA A 25 -6.16 2.57 24.41
N VAL A 26 -7.26 3.14 24.92
CA VAL A 26 -8.21 3.94 24.12
C VAL A 26 -7.52 5.16 23.52
N SER A 27 -6.71 5.87 24.30
CA SER A 27 -5.95 7.03 23.83
C SER A 27 -4.94 6.63 22.75
N ASP A 28 -4.28 5.49 22.89
CA ASP A 28 -3.31 4.98 21.93
C ASP A 28 -3.97 4.52 20.62
N VAL A 29 -5.17 3.92 20.69
CA VAL A 29 -6.00 3.61 19.50
C VAL A 29 -6.44 4.91 18.81
N LEU A 30 -6.98 5.88 19.54
CA LEU A 30 -7.40 7.18 18.99
C LEU A 30 -6.23 7.94 18.36
N ALA A 31 -5.06 7.94 18.98
CA ALA A 31 -3.85 8.57 18.44
C ALA A 31 -3.37 7.90 17.13
N ARG A 32 -3.68 6.63 16.93
CA ARG A 32 -3.35 5.87 15.71
C ARG A 32 -4.45 5.90 14.65
N MET A 33 -5.66 6.34 15.00
CA MET A 33 -6.75 6.51 14.05
C MET A 33 -6.44 7.68 13.11
N ARG A 34 -5.99 7.37 11.89
CA ARG A 34 -5.83 8.35 10.81
C ARG A 34 -6.82 8.04 9.70
N LEU A 35 -7.72 8.98 9.44
CA LEU A 35 -8.57 8.95 8.25
C LEU A 35 -7.72 9.29 7.03
N THR A 36 -7.03 8.29 6.49
CA THR A 36 -6.24 8.47 5.26
C THR A 36 -7.14 8.20 4.08
N HIS A 37 -7.83 9.24 3.61
CA HIS A 37 -8.78 9.14 2.49
C HIS A 37 -8.10 9.24 1.11
N THR A 38 -6.77 9.31 1.08
CA THR A 38 -5.97 9.46 -0.14
C THR A 38 -5.31 8.15 -0.51
N ARG A 39 -5.50 7.72 -1.76
CA ARG A 39 -4.84 6.56 -2.34
C ARG A 39 -3.31 6.78 -2.35
N PRO A 40 -2.49 5.88 -1.80
CA PRO A 40 -1.04 5.97 -1.95
C PRO A 40 -0.63 5.71 -3.41
N ALA A 41 0.58 6.12 -3.81
CA ALA A 41 1.09 5.82 -5.15
C ALA A 41 1.48 4.34 -5.30
N TYR A 42 1.46 3.80 -6.53
CA TYR A 42 2.06 2.50 -6.79
C TYR A 42 3.58 2.56 -6.65
N GLY A 43 4.24 3.65 -7.05
CA GLY A 43 5.68 3.81 -6.80
C GLY A 43 6.51 2.76 -7.53
N ILE A 44 6.10 2.46 -8.77
CA ILE A 44 6.82 1.57 -9.68
C ILE A 44 7.48 2.48 -10.71
N ASP A 45 8.71 2.90 -10.44
CA ASP A 45 9.45 3.80 -11.35
C ASP A 45 10.11 3.03 -12.50
N GLN A 46 10.44 1.76 -12.26
CA GLN A 46 11.12 0.89 -13.21
C GLN A 46 10.85 -0.59 -12.93
N VAL A 47 10.91 -1.39 -13.98
CA VAL A 47 10.74 -2.85 -13.95
C VAL A 47 11.74 -3.52 -14.89
N GLU A 48 12.14 -4.74 -14.56
CA GLU A 48 13.00 -5.55 -15.41
C GLU A 48 12.15 -6.29 -16.45
N VAL A 49 12.42 -6.08 -17.74
CA VAL A 49 11.80 -6.77 -18.87
C VAL A 49 12.91 -7.43 -19.67
N ALA A 50 12.90 -8.76 -19.81
CA ALA A 50 13.90 -9.53 -20.55
C ALA A 50 15.37 -9.18 -20.20
N GLY A 51 15.67 -8.95 -18.91
CA GLY A 51 17.02 -8.62 -18.43
C GLY A 51 17.42 -7.14 -18.57
N ARG A 52 16.49 -6.26 -19.01
CA ARG A 52 16.72 -4.81 -19.11
C ARG A 52 15.80 -4.05 -18.16
N MET A 53 16.36 -3.07 -17.45
CA MET A 53 15.57 -2.12 -16.67
C MET A 53 14.89 -1.12 -17.59
N VAL A 54 13.56 -1.03 -17.48
CA VAL A 54 12.72 -0.16 -18.30
C VAL A 54 11.93 0.78 -17.38
N PRO A 55 11.88 2.09 -17.67
CA PRO A 55 11.07 3.03 -16.88
C PRO A 55 9.58 2.76 -17.09
N VAL A 56 8.81 2.95 -16.01
CA VAL A 56 7.35 2.78 -16.00
C VAL A 56 6.70 4.12 -15.68
N VAL A 57 5.67 4.49 -16.44
CA VAL A 57 4.88 5.70 -16.23
C VAL A 57 3.44 5.32 -15.90
N GLU A 58 2.94 5.80 -14.76
CA GLU A 58 1.54 5.64 -14.36
C GLU A 58 0.65 6.63 -15.14
N GLU A 59 -0.19 6.14 -16.03
CA GLU A 59 -1.11 6.97 -16.83
C GLU A 59 -2.58 6.71 -16.48
N GLN A 60 -3.36 7.77 -16.36
CA GLN A 60 -4.81 7.67 -16.19
C GLN A 60 -5.47 7.48 -17.56
N ALA A 61 -5.68 6.23 -17.96
CA ALA A 61 -6.33 5.91 -19.23
C ALA A 61 -7.83 6.23 -19.22
N PHE A 62 -8.51 6.02 -18.08
CA PHE A 62 -9.94 6.33 -17.95
C PHE A 62 -10.33 6.61 -16.50
N ARG A 63 -11.35 7.46 -16.29
CA ARG A 63 -11.83 7.82 -14.96
C ARG A 63 -13.35 7.81 -14.90
N THR A 64 -13.87 7.17 -13.85
CA THR A 64 -15.29 7.16 -13.51
C THR A 64 -15.49 7.66 -12.07
N PRO A 65 -16.73 7.92 -11.63
CA PRO A 65 -17.03 8.19 -10.23
C PRO A 65 -16.66 7.03 -9.28
N PHE A 66 -16.56 5.80 -9.80
CA PHE A 66 -16.30 4.59 -8.99
C PHE A 66 -14.83 4.18 -8.95
N GLY A 67 -14.03 4.61 -9.93
CA GLY A 67 -12.65 4.16 -10.03
C GLY A 67 -11.86 4.86 -11.14
N THR A 68 -10.58 4.56 -11.18
CA THR A 68 -9.66 5.04 -12.21
C THR A 68 -8.99 3.83 -12.82
N LEU A 69 -9.07 3.73 -14.15
CA LEU A 69 -8.26 2.80 -14.92
C LEU A 69 -6.87 3.43 -15.08
N LEU A 70 -5.86 2.73 -14.57
CA LEU A 70 -4.47 3.10 -14.71
C LEU A 70 -3.83 2.18 -15.74
N HIS A 71 -3.05 2.75 -16.65
CA HIS A 71 -2.19 2.04 -17.57
C HIS A 71 -0.74 2.31 -17.17
N PHE A 72 0.06 1.26 -17.05
CA PHE A 72 1.45 1.33 -16.65
C PHE A 72 2.33 1.26 -17.91
N ARG A 73 2.49 2.40 -18.58
CA ARG A 73 3.22 2.49 -19.85
C ARG A 73 4.71 2.24 -19.64
N LYS A 74 5.28 1.38 -20.49
CA LYS A 74 6.71 1.07 -20.55
C LYS A 74 7.30 1.60 -21.85
N ASP A 75 8.32 2.45 -21.75
CA ASP A 75 8.95 3.02 -22.94
C ASP A 75 9.97 2.05 -23.57
N GLY A 76 9.84 1.82 -24.88
CA GLY A 76 10.76 0.97 -25.63
C GLY A 76 10.52 -0.54 -25.49
N VAL A 77 9.36 -0.94 -24.95
CA VAL A 77 8.87 -2.34 -24.94
C VAL A 77 7.63 -2.41 -25.81
N ALA A 78 7.66 -3.26 -26.84
CA ALA A 78 6.55 -3.53 -27.74
C ALA A 78 6.16 -5.01 -27.71
N ASP A 79 4.96 -5.34 -28.19
CA ASP A 79 4.47 -6.72 -28.39
C ASP A 79 4.26 -7.58 -27.14
N GLN A 80 3.90 -6.97 -26.00
CA GLN A 80 3.43 -7.71 -24.83
C GLN A 80 1.91 -7.90 -24.86
N PRO A 81 1.38 -9.07 -24.46
CA PRO A 81 -0.06 -9.28 -24.38
C PRO A 81 -0.69 -8.37 -23.31
N PRO A 82 -1.83 -7.73 -23.59
CA PRO A 82 -2.50 -6.87 -22.63
C PRO A 82 -3.15 -7.69 -21.51
N VAL A 83 -3.08 -7.18 -20.28
CA VAL A 83 -3.73 -7.77 -19.11
C VAL A 83 -4.46 -6.69 -18.32
N LEU A 84 -5.69 -6.99 -17.88
CA LEU A 84 -6.46 -6.10 -17.02
C LEU A 84 -6.51 -6.66 -15.61
N LEU A 85 -5.88 -5.95 -14.66
CA LEU A 85 -5.93 -6.31 -13.24
C LEU A 85 -7.02 -5.54 -12.50
N ALA A 86 -8.08 -6.24 -12.09
CA ALA A 86 -9.14 -5.68 -11.27
C ALA A 86 -8.92 -5.98 -9.78
N ALA A 87 -8.68 -4.93 -8.98
CA ALA A 87 -8.55 -5.08 -7.53
C ALA A 87 -9.92 -5.36 -6.88
N PRO A 88 -10.03 -6.31 -5.93
CA PRO A 88 -11.27 -6.58 -5.23
C PRO A 88 -11.68 -5.41 -4.32
N LEU A 89 -12.99 -5.20 -4.16
CA LEU A 89 -13.56 -4.18 -3.27
C LEU A 89 -13.45 -4.62 -1.80
N SER A 90 -12.25 -4.56 -1.22
CA SER A 90 -11.99 -4.99 0.16
C SER A 90 -11.85 -3.84 1.17
N GLY A 91 -12.27 -2.63 0.80
CA GLY A 91 -12.07 -1.41 1.61
C GLY A 91 -10.61 -0.93 1.66
N HIS A 92 -9.71 -1.57 0.91
CA HIS A 92 -8.32 -1.20 0.77
C HIS A 92 -8.03 -0.63 -0.62
N PHE A 93 -6.96 0.15 -0.75
CA PHE A 93 -6.55 0.70 -2.04
C PHE A 93 -5.99 -0.40 -2.96
N ALA A 94 -6.27 -0.28 -4.27
CA ALA A 94 -5.74 -1.17 -5.31
C ALA A 94 -4.20 -1.30 -5.30
N THR A 95 -3.53 -0.32 -4.71
CA THR A 95 -2.07 -0.27 -4.51
C THR A 95 -1.52 -1.40 -3.65
N LEU A 96 -2.35 -2.16 -2.92
CA LEU A 96 -1.89 -3.40 -2.26
C LEU A 96 -1.41 -4.44 -3.27
N LEU A 97 -1.94 -4.41 -4.50
CA LEU A 97 -1.50 -5.26 -5.60
C LEU A 97 -0.23 -4.72 -6.28
N ARG A 98 0.50 -3.78 -5.66
CA ARG A 98 1.74 -3.23 -6.22
C ARG A 98 2.71 -4.30 -6.68
N GLU A 99 2.97 -5.31 -5.85
CA GLU A 99 3.89 -6.39 -6.24
C GLU A 99 3.32 -7.27 -7.35
N THR A 100 2.00 -7.49 -7.36
CA THR A 100 1.33 -8.19 -8.47
C THR A 100 1.47 -7.43 -9.78
N VAL A 101 1.24 -6.11 -9.77
CA VAL A 101 1.45 -5.23 -10.93
C VAL A 101 2.91 -5.27 -11.37
N ARG A 102 3.87 -5.18 -10.43
CA ARG A 102 5.31 -5.26 -10.72
C ARG A 102 5.68 -6.55 -11.44
N THR A 103 5.15 -7.71 -10.99
CA THR A 103 5.39 -8.99 -11.65
C THR A 103 4.73 -9.06 -13.02
N LEU A 104 3.48 -8.63 -13.16
CA LEU A 104 2.79 -8.66 -14.45
C LEU A 104 3.48 -7.79 -15.49
N LEU A 105 4.02 -6.64 -15.09
CA LEU A 105 4.72 -5.71 -15.97
C LEU A 105 5.99 -6.27 -16.63
N GLN A 106 6.55 -7.36 -16.09
CA GLN A 106 7.71 -8.04 -16.68
C GLN A 106 7.37 -8.66 -18.03
N ASP A 107 6.16 -9.23 -18.15
CA ASP A 107 5.75 -10.05 -19.30
C ASP A 107 4.52 -9.51 -20.04
N HIS A 108 3.77 -8.56 -19.46
CA HIS A 108 2.49 -8.07 -19.96
C HIS A 108 2.43 -6.53 -20.04
N ASP A 109 1.53 -6.04 -20.89
CA ASP A 109 1.08 -4.65 -20.86
C ASP A 109 -0.10 -4.52 -19.88
N VAL A 110 0.06 -3.73 -18.81
CA VAL A 110 -0.81 -3.74 -17.61
C VAL A 110 -1.53 -2.42 -17.42
#